data_AF-A0A7X8JKM8-F1
#
_entry.id   AF-A0A7X8JKM8-F1
#
_cell.length_a   1.000
_cell.length_b   1.000
_cell.length_c   1.000
_cell.angle_alpha   90.00
_cell.angle_beta   90.00
_cell.angle_gamma   90.00
#
_symmetry.space_group_name_H-M   'P 1'
#
loop_
_entity.id
_entity.type
_entity.pdbx_description
1 polymer ?
#
loop_
_entity_poly.entity_id
_entity_poly.type
_entity_poly.pdbx_seq_one_letter_code
_entity_poly.pdbx_strand_id
1 'polypeptide(L)'
;MKLQTSGVLGTSYAIAKLAPKRVALVKLNSSEEYVRVFKKSVDGNGNIISNKESYWFMRKKDIMKSDGSILSPSEIKNNFVLPEAPTHYTKIQPPSNTQVYRGVAKEQVQQGWGNGGGMQFEFNQQPQSGWFVGEFGL
;
A
#
# COMPACT_ATOMS: atom_id res chain seq x y z
N MET A 1 -7.25 -35.97 32.27
CA MET A 1 -8.02 -34.82 31.77
C MET A 1 -7.03 -33.92 31.03
N LYS A 2 -7.00 -33.98 29.69
CA LYS A 2 -6.04 -33.23 28.86
C LYS A 2 -6.66 -31.88 28.49
N LEU A 3 -5.99 -30.79 28.85
CA LEU A 3 -6.21 -29.47 28.24
C LEU A 3 -4.91 -29.12 27.51
N GLN A 4 -4.90 -29.35 26.19
CA GLN A 4 -3.93 -28.73 25.29
C GLN A 4 -4.58 -27.46 24.74
N THR A 5 -4.16 -26.31 25.24
CA THR A 5 -4.32 -25.03 24.56
C THR A 5 -3.00 -24.70 23.88
N SER A 6 -2.96 -24.89 22.57
CA SER A 6 -1.95 -24.28 21.71
C SER A 6 -2.62 -23.95 20.39
N GLY A 7 -3.26 -22.78 20.37
CA GLY A 7 -3.65 -22.11 19.14
C GLY A 7 -2.42 -21.47 18.53
N VAL A 8 -1.82 -22.12 17.55
CA VAL A 8 -0.98 -21.46 16.55
C VAL A 8 -1.40 -22.01 15.20
N LEU A 9 -2.42 -21.38 14.62
CA LEU A 9 -2.82 -21.59 13.23
C LEU A 9 -3.04 -20.22 12.59
N GLY A 10 -2.21 -19.93 11.59
CA GLY A 10 -2.63 -19.12 10.45
C GLY A 10 -2.41 -17.62 10.55
N THR A 11 -1.17 -17.18 10.31
CA THR A 11 -0.85 -15.88 9.71
C THR A 11 -1.49 -15.78 8.31
N SER A 12 -2.80 -15.55 8.25
CA SER A 12 -3.51 -15.25 6.99
C SER A 12 -4.96 -14.77 7.14
N TYR A 13 -5.54 -14.74 8.35
CA TYR A 13 -7.00 -14.63 8.50
C TYR A 13 -7.60 -13.27 8.90
N ALA A 14 -6.85 -12.16 8.88
CA ALA A 14 -7.40 -10.84 9.24
C ALA A 14 -7.43 -9.79 8.12
N ILE A 15 -6.77 -10.02 6.96
CA ILE A 15 -6.74 -9.04 5.85
C ILE A 15 -7.62 -9.49 4.66
N ALA A 16 -8.06 -10.75 4.64
CA ALA A 16 -8.80 -11.33 3.52
C ALA A 16 -10.29 -10.91 3.42
N LYS A 17 -10.86 -10.21 4.41
CA LYS A 17 -12.30 -9.85 4.43
C LYS A 17 -12.64 -8.42 4.03
N LEU A 18 -11.65 -7.56 3.76
CA LEU A 18 -11.88 -6.12 3.57
C LEU A 18 -11.09 -5.54 2.38
N ALA A 19 -10.79 -6.36 1.37
CA ALA A 19 -10.28 -5.84 0.11
C ALA A 19 -11.31 -4.85 -0.49
N PRO A 20 -10.88 -3.70 -1.07
CA PRO A 20 -11.77 -2.90 -1.88
C PRO A 20 -12.41 -3.82 -2.92
N LYS A 21 -13.67 -3.56 -3.31
CA LYS A 21 -14.35 -4.32 -4.37
C LYS A 21 -13.33 -4.43 -5.52
N ARG A 22 -12.81 -5.63 -5.82
CA ARG A 22 -11.80 -5.84 -6.87
C ARG A 22 -12.52 -5.60 -8.20
N VAL A 23 -12.54 -4.35 -8.67
CA VAL A 23 -13.55 -3.91 -9.64
C VAL A 23 -13.09 -4.05 -11.09
N ALA A 24 -11.79 -4.11 -11.38
CA ALA A 24 -11.33 -4.43 -12.72
C ALA A 24 -9.87 -4.87 -12.72
N LEU A 25 -9.57 -5.87 -13.54
CA LEU A 25 -8.22 -6.19 -13.96
C LEU A 25 -7.85 -5.24 -15.11
N VAL A 26 -6.88 -4.36 -14.88
CA VAL A 26 -6.51 -3.30 -15.83
C VAL A 26 -5.01 -3.33 -16.12
N LYS A 27 -4.61 -2.78 -17.27
CA LYS A 27 -3.21 -2.41 -17.54
C LYS A 27 -2.93 -1.03 -16.95
N LEU A 28 -1.67 -0.81 -16.57
CA LEU A 28 -1.22 0.52 -16.16
C LEU A 28 -1.17 1.47 -17.35
N ASN A 29 -1.53 2.73 -17.10
CA ASN A 29 -1.44 3.78 -18.11
C ASN A 29 0.00 4.28 -18.20
N SER A 30 0.63 4.15 -19.36
CA SER A 30 2.03 4.57 -19.58
C SER A 30 2.24 6.09 -19.49
N SER A 31 1.18 6.91 -19.58
CA SER A 31 1.28 8.36 -19.36
C SER A 31 1.16 8.77 -17.88
N GLU A 32 0.89 7.83 -16.97
CA GLU A 32 0.80 8.08 -15.53
C GLU A 32 2.06 7.60 -14.81
N GLU A 33 2.52 8.38 -13.82
CA GLU A 33 3.49 7.90 -12.84
C GLU A 33 2.76 7.20 -11.68
N TYR A 34 3.25 6.02 -11.30
CA TYR A 34 2.75 5.26 -10.17
C TYR A 34 3.80 5.22 -9.05
N VAL A 35 3.32 5.28 -7.82
CA VAL A 35 4.15 5.27 -6.61
C VAL A 35 3.55 4.37 -5.56
N ARG A 36 4.42 3.82 -4.72
CA ARG A 36 4.03 3.16 -3.47
C ARG A 36 4.57 3.96 -2.31
N VAL A 37 3.68 4.34 -1.40
CA VAL A 37 4.05 4.88 -0.10
C VAL A 37 4.30 3.74 0.89
N PHE A 38 5.27 3.91 1.78
CA PHE A 38 5.68 2.86 2.70
C PHE A 38 6.23 3.43 4.01
N LYS A 39 6.23 2.57 5.05
CA LYS A 39 6.89 2.84 6.31
C LYS A 39 8.30 2.25 6.24
N LYS A 40 9.28 3.05 6.66
CA LYS A 40 10.65 2.62 6.91
C LYS A 40 10.96 2.99 8.36
N SER A 41 11.47 2.03 9.11
CA SER A 41 11.90 2.21 10.49
C SER A 41 13.16 1.41 10.76
N VAL A 42 13.75 1.63 11.93
CA VAL A 42 14.87 0.86 12.44
C VAL A 42 14.37 0.11 13.67
N ASP A 43 14.65 -1.19 13.76
CA ASP A 43 14.31 -2.00 14.92
C ASP A 43 15.27 -1.76 16.10
N GLY A 44 15.01 -2.40 17.25
CA GLY A 44 15.86 -2.28 18.43
C GLY A 44 17.29 -2.79 18.26
N ASN A 45 17.58 -3.50 17.16
CA ASN A 45 18.89 -4.07 16.84
C ASN A 45 19.60 -3.29 15.72
N GLY A 46 19.02 -2.19 15.23
CA GLY A 46 19.60 -1.39 14.15
C GLY A 46 19.25 -1.86 12.74
N ASN A 47 18.38 -2.87 12.57
CA ASN A 47 17.99 -3.34 11.24
C ASN A 47 16.91 -2.45 10.63
N ILE A 48 17.02 -2.19 9.32
CA ILE A 48 15.99 -1.49 8.57
C ILE A 48 14.80 -2.42 8.35
N ILE A 49 13.63 -2.01 8.84
CA ILE A 49 12.34 -2.67 8.56
C ILE A 49 11.57 -1.79 7.58
N SER A 50 11.06 -2.41 6.51
CA SER A 50 10.24 -1.71 5.53
C SER A 50 9.20 -2.62 4.88
N ASN A 51 8.02 -2.06 4.61
CA ASN A 51 7.02 -2.69 3.76
C ASN A 51 7.09 -2.19 2.30
N LYS A 52 8.25 -1.74 1.80
CA LYS A 52 8.40 -1.23 0.44
C LYS A 52 7.88 -2.18 -0.64
N GLU A 53 8.07 -3.48 -0.51
CA GLU A 53 7.76 -4.45 -1.58
C GLU A 53 6.36 -5.10 -1.47
N SER A 54 5.34 -4.37 -0.99
CA SER A 54 3.97 -4.90 -0.95
C SER A 54 3.14 -4.53 -2.18
N TYR A 55 1.96 -5.16 -2.27
CA TYR A 55 1.13 -5.22 -3.47
C TYR A 55 0.45 -3.90 -3.86
N TRP A 56 0.20 -3.02 -2.90
CA TRP A 56 -0.64 -1.84 -3.09
C TRP A 56 0.15 -0.60 -3.51
N PHE A 57 -0.39 0.19 -4.43
CA PHE A 57 0.21 1.44 -4.89
C PHE A 57 -0.86 2.39 -5.44
N MET A 58 -0.48 3.62 -5.76
CA MET A 58 -1.37 4.69 -6.25
C MET A 58 -0.70 5.47 -7.38
N ARG A 59 -1.45 6.36 -8.02
CA ARG A 59 -0.86 7.32 -8.95
C ARG A 59 -0.13 8.38 -8.15
N LYS A 60 1.00 8.86 -8.66
CA LYS A 60 1.77 9.93 -8.03
C LYS A 60 0.91 11.17 -7.82
N LYS A 61 0.15 11.58 -8.83
CA LYS A 61 -0.73 12.76 -8.74
C LYS A 61 -1.75 12.68 -7.58
N ASP A 62 -2.15 11.48 -7.17
CA ASP A 62 -3.14 11.29 -6.10
C ASP A 62 -2.51 11.49 -4.71
N ILE A 63 -1.18 11.61 -4.61
CA ILE A 63 -0.45 12.01 -3.40
C ILE A 63 0.13 13.42 -3.50
N MET A 64 -0.18 14.18 -4.56
CA MET A 64 0.28 15.56 -4.74
C MET A 64 -0.82 16.55 -4.37
N LYS A 65 -0.42 17.71 -3.86
CA LYS A 65 -1.24 18.91 -3.72
C LYS A 65 -1.24 19.71 -5.03
N SER A 66 -2.18 20.66 -5.13
CA SER A 66 -2.32 21.55 -6.30
C SER A 66 -1.14 22.49 -6.50
N ASP A 67 -0.39 22.81 -5.44
CA ASP A 67 0.83 23.62 -5.46
C ASP A 67 2.08 22.83 -5.88
N GLY A 68 1.93 21.53 -6.17
CA GLY A 68 3.03 20.65 -6.54
C GLY A 68 3.80 20.07 -5.36
N SER A 69 3.39 20.33 -4.11
CA SER A 69 3.93 19.63 -2.93
C SER A 69 3.33 18.23 -2.79
N ILE A 70 3.94 17.38 -1.99
CA ILE A 70 3.35 16.09 -1.60
C ILE A 70 2.36 16.31 -0.44
N LEU A 71 1.31 15.49 -0.37
CA LEU A 71 0.40 15.41 0.78
C LEU A 71 1.18 15.01 2.04
N SER A 72 0.76 15.51 3.20
CA SER A 72 1.33 15.08 4.47
C SER A 72 1.11 13.57 4.71
N PRO A 73 1.97 12.90 5.49
CA PRO A 73 1.77 11.50 5.86
C PRO A 73 0.38 11.18 6.43
N SER A 74 -0.21 12.09 7.21
CA SER A 74 -1.56 11.94 7.76
C SER A 74 -2.65 12.01 6.69
N GLU A 75 -2.54 12.92 5.72
CA GLU A 75 -3.48 13.01 4.60
C GLU A 75 -3.40 11.76 3.73
N ILE A 76 -2.19 11.28 3.43
CA ILE A 76 -1.99 10.04 2.67
C ILE A 76 -2.57 8.84 3.43
N LYS A 77 -2.28 8.71 4.74
CA LYS A 77 -2.86 7.65 5.56
C LYS A 77 -4.39 7.66 5.47
N ASN A 78 -5.00 8.83 5.63
CA ASN A 78 -6.45 8.98 5.63
C ASN A 78 -7.09 8.63 4.28
N ASN A 79 -6.53 9.15 3.18
CA ASN A 79 -7.08 8.99 1.83
C ASN A 79 -6.98 7.54 1.32
N PHE A 80 -5.91 6.84 1.69
CA PHE A 80 -5.61 5.47 1.24
C PHE A 80 -5.81 4.41 2.31
N VAL A 81 -6.28 4.80 3.49
CA VAL A 81 -6.66 3.92 4.59
C VAL A 81 -5.51 3.00 5.00
N LEU A 82 -4.35 3.62 5.21
CA LEU A 82 -3.14 2.90 5.59
C LEU A 82 -3.18 2.59 7.10
N PRO A 83 -2.64 1.44 7.53
CA PRO A 83 -2.57 1.13 8.96
C PRO A 83 -1.71 2.14 9.73
N GLU A 84 -0.64 2.63 9.09
CA GLU A 84 0.31 3.57 9.65
C GLU A 84 0.61 4.72 8.68
N ALA A 85 1.04 5.86 9.23
CA ALA A 85 1.49 6.99 8.42
C ALA A 85 2.79 6.62 7.69
N PRO A 86 2.84 6.77 6.34
CA PRO A 86 4.03 6.46 5.59
C PRO A 86 5.13 7.49 5.88
N THR A 87 6.36 7.09 5.65
CA THR A 87 7.55 7.95 5.83
C THR A 87 8.29 8.20 4.53
N HIS A 88 8.03 7.35 3.54
CA HIS A 88 8.74 7.34 2.28
C HIS A 88 7.79 6.93 1.15
N TYR A 89 8.21 7.17 -0.09
CA TYR A 89 7.62 6.57 -1.28
C TYR A 89 8.69 6.07 -2.26
N THR A 90 8.30 5.16 -3.14
CA THR A 90 9.10 4.61 -4.24
C THR A 90 8.32 4.71 -5.53
N LYS A 91 9.01 4.87 -6.67
CA LYS A 91 8.37 4.76 -7.99
C LYS A 91 8.05 3.29 -8.29
N ILE A 92 7.02 3.07 -9.09
CA ILE A 92 6.57 1.75 -9.52
C ILE A 92 6.78 1.62 -11.03
N GLN A 93 7.62 0.67 -11.43
CA GLN A 93 8.00 0.40 -12.82
C GLN A 93 7.96 -1.11 -13.15
N PRO A 94 6.77 -1.73 -13.15
CA PRO A 94 6.62 -3.11 -13.59
C PRO A 94 6.66 -3.19 -15.14
N PRO A 95 6.78 -4.39 -15.73
CA PRO A 95 6.63 -4.59 -17.17
C PRO A 95 5.31 -4.01 -17.71
N SER A 96 5.31 -3.51 -18.95
CA SER A 96 4.18 -2.77 -19.56
C SER A 96 2.87 -3.56 -19.67
N ASN A 97 2.94 -4.89 -19.67
CA ASN A 97 1.79 -5.80 -19.72
C ASN A 97 1.30 -6.25 -18.33
N THR A 98 1.87 -5.72 -17.25
CA THR A 98 1.48 -6.10 -15.88
C THR A 98 0.03 -5.73 -15.64
N GLN A 99 -0.75 -6.73 -15.23
CA GLN A 99 -2.16 -6.56 -14.90
C GLN A 99 -2.31 -6.31 -13.41
N VAL A 100 -3.22 -5.42 -13.06
CA VAL A 100 -3.44 -5.00 -11.67
C VAL A 100 -4.91 -4.90 -11.37
N TYR A 101 -5.30 -5.14 -10.12
CA TYR A 101 -6.62 -4.78 -9.66
C TYR A 101 -6.68 -3.28 -9.39
N ARG A 102 -7.80 -2.65 -9.70
CA ARG A 102 -8.08 -1.25 -9.34
C ARG A 102 -9.33 -1.16 -8.48
N GLY A 103 -9.28 -0.31 -7.46
CA GLY A 103 -10.42 -0.04 -6.59
C GLY A 103 -10.26 1.28 -5.84
N VAL A 104 -11.36 1.77 -5.26
CA VAL A 104 -11.33 2.93 -4.37
C VAL A 104 -11.20 2.43 -2.94
N ALA A 105 -10.28 3.03 -2.18
CA ALA A 105 -10.06 2.73 -0.77
C ALA A 105 -11.37 2.96 0.00
N LYS A 106 -11.87 1.91 0.65
CA LYS A 106 -13.07 2.01 1.47
C LYS A 106 -12.71 2.55 2.85
N GLU A 107 -13.54 3.43 3.35
CA GLU A 107 -13.50 3.92 4.73
C GLU A 107 -13.32 2.76 5.73
N GLN A 108 -12.43 2.95 6.72
CA GLN A 108 -12.19 2.01 7.83
C GLN A 108 -12.22 2.76 9.16
N VAL A 109 -13.34 3.43 9.46
CA VAL A 109 -13.53 4.20 10.71
C VAL A 109 -13.27 3.35 11.94
N GLN A 110 -13.75 2.10 11.94
CA GLN A 110 -13.63 1.19 13.09
C GLN A 110 -12.18 0.81 13.42
N GLN A 111 -11.25 0.96 12.47
CA GLN A 111 -9.82 0.69 12.66
C GLN A 111 -9.00 1.98 12.87
N GLY A 112 -9.62 3.17 12.74
CA GLY A 112 -8.91 4.45 12.82
C GLY A 112 -7.90 4.68 11.68
N TRP A 113 -8.08 4.00 10.54
CA TRP A 113 -7.13 4.07 9.42
C TRP A 113 -7.43 5.22 8.46
N GLY A 114 -8.71 5.62 8.36
CA GLY A 114 -9.10 6.81 7.61
C GLY A 114 -10.43 6.69 6.88
N ASN A 115 -10.81 7.81 6.26
CA ASN A 115 -12.06 8.02 5.54
C ASN A 115 -12.05 7.38 4.14
N GLY A 116 -10.87 7.08 3.58
CA GLY A 116 -10.73 6.51 2.25
C GLY A 116 -11.06 7.47 1.11
N GLY A 117 -11.47 6.92 -0.02
CA GLY A 117 -11.79 7.67 -1.24
C GLY A 117 -10.65 7.76 -2.27
N GLY A 118 -9.41 7.43 -1.89
CA GLY A 118 -8.27 7.36 -2.80
C GLY A 118 -8.35 6.18 -3.77
N MET A 119 -7.95 6.38 -5.02
CA MET A 119 -7.82 5.28 -5.99
C MET A 119 -6.57 4.45 -5.67
N GLN A 120 -6.73 3.13 -5.58
CA GLN A 120 -5.67 2.18 -5.29
C GLN A 120 -5.56 1.12 -6.37
N PHE A 121 -4.34 0.63 -6.53
CA PHE A 121 -3.99 -0.46 -7.41
C PHE A 121 -3.32 -1.57 -6.60
N GLU A 122 -3.60 -2.82 -6.94
CA GLU A 122 -3.01 -4.02 -6.32
C GLU A 122 -2.36 -4.85 -7.43
N PHE A 123 -1.08 -5.20 -7.30
CA PHE A 123 -0.48 -6.17 -8.22
C PHE A 123 -1.26 -7.49 -8.18
N ASN A 124 -1.55 -8.07 -9.35
CA ASN A 124 -2.22 -9.37 -9.42
C ASN A 124 -1.28 -10.57 -9.18
N GLN A 125 0.01 -10.29 -9.01
CA GLN A 125 1.09 -11.25 -8.81
C GLN A 125 2.10 -10.67 -7.82
N GLN A 126 3.00 -11.52 -7.31
CA GLN A 126 4.06 -11.06 -6.41
C GLN A 126 4.95 -10.02 -7.13
N PRO A 127 5.09 -8.80 -6.59
CA PRO A 127 5.95 -7.81 -7.21
C PRO A 127 7.42 -8.17 -7.03
N GLN A 128 8.24 -7.82 -8.02
CA GLN A 128 9.69 -8.03 -7.98
C GLN A 128 10.39 -6.79 -7.43
N SER A 129 11.50 -6.97 -6.70
CA SER A 129 12.27 -5.86 -6.12
C SER A 129 12.64 -4.78 -7.14
N GLY A 130 13.02 -5.20 -8.36
CA GLY A 130 13.36 -4.29 -9.46
C GLY A 130 12.21 -3.40 -9.96
N TRP A 131 10.96 -3.64 -9.55
CA TRP A 131 9.83 -2.77 -9.90
C TRP A 131 9.74 -1.54 -8.99
N PHE A 132 10.48 -1.51 -7.88
CA PHE A 132 10.48 -0.41 -6.91
C PHE A 132 11.74 0.44 -7.09
N VAL A 133 11.60 1.60 -7.73
CA VAL A 133 12.73 2.43 -8.16
C VAL A 133 12.88 3.68 -7.29
N GLY A 134 13.99 3.72 -6.56
CA GLY A 134 14.36 4.81 -5.65
C GLY A 134 13.60 4.78 -4.32
N GLU A 135 14.10 5.55 -3.35
CA GLU A 135 13.43 5.78 -2.07
C GLU A 135 13.48 7.28 -1.77
N PHE A 136 12.32 7.88 -1.53
CA PHE A 136 12.17 9.31 -1.34
C PHE A 136 11.44 9.56 -0.02
N GLY A 137 11.91 10.52 0.78
CA GLY A 137 11.25 10.91 2.03
C GLY A 137 9.93 11.68 1.77
N LEU A 138 9.01 11.59 2.72
CA LEU A 138 7.76 12.36 2.78
C LEU A 138 7.84 13.49 3.82
#